data_AF-A0A484ZUZ9-F1
#
_entry.id   AF-A0A484ZUZ9-F1
#
_cell.length_a   1.000
_cell.length_b   1.000
_cell.length_c   1.000
_cell.angle_alpha   90.00
_cell.angle_beta   90.00
_cell.angle_gamma   90.00
#
_symmetry.space_group_name_H-M   'P 1'
#
loop_
_entity.id
_entity.type
_entity.pdbx_description
1 polymer ?
#
loop_
_entity_poly.entity_id
_entity_poly.type
_entity_poly.pdbx_seq_one_letter_code
_entity_poly.pdbx_strand_id
1 'polypeptide(L)'
;MTQHTPSPNNLNKAPSTPEAQQDPRAILVDNLSVQFQTSEHTVSAVKNLSFSVKRGETLAIVGESGSGKSVTSLALMRLVEQGGGKITQGSILFNHDGKTLDLVKANSSTMRTIRGADIAMIFQEPMTSLNPVFPVGEQIAESIRLHQKKDRATARAEALKMLERVRIPEAKNVLDRYPHQLSGGMRQRVMIAMALSCRPSLLIADEPTTALDVTIQSQNFTAYP
;
A
#
# COMPACT_ATOMS: atom_id res chain seq x y z
N MET A 1 -74.87 -20.69 8.89
CA MET A 1 -74.28 -19.91 10.00
C MET A 1 -72.90 -20.48 10.30
N THR A 2 -71.85 -19.87 9.76
CA THR A 2 -70.47 -20.03 10.23
C THR A 2 -69.65 -18.93 9.59
N GLN A 3 -68.85 -18.29 10.44
CA GLN A 3 -68.45 -16.90 10.35
C GLN A 3 -67.15 -16.71 9.57
N HIS A 4 -67.10 -15.60 8.84
CA HIS A 4 -65.90 -15.04 8.23
C HIS A 4 -65.01 -14.46 9.36
N THR A 5 -63.83 -15.02 9.57
CA THR A 5 -62.74 -14.38 10.34
C THR A 5 -61.69 -13.85 9.36
N PRO A 6 -61.40 -12.54 9.31
CA PRO A 6 -60.20 -12.04 8.67
C PRO A 6 -59.02 -12.11 9.65
N SER A 7 -57.90 -12.70 9.20
CA SER A 7 -56.63 -12.73 9.93
C SER A 7 -56.09 -11.31 10.14
N PRO A 8 -55.70 -10.92 11.36
CA PRO A 8 -54.87 -9.75 11.60
C PRO A 8 -53.40 -10.19 11.72
N ASN A 9 -52.53 -9.76 10.81
CA ASN A 9 -51.14 -9.46 11.18
C ASN A 9 -50.41 -8.69 10.08
N ASN A 10 -50.71 -7.39 10.01
CA ASN A 10 -49.69 -6.39 9.70
C ASN A 10 -48.97 -6.07 11.01
N LEU A 11 -47.87 -6.77 11.30
CA LEU A 11 -46.89 -6.31 12.27
C LEU A 11 -45.57 -6.00 11.54
N ASN A 12 -45.35 -4.70 11.34
CA ASN A 12 -44.06 -4.02 11.43
C ASN A 12 -42.84 -4.82 10.99
N LYS A 13 -42.55 -4.80 9.68
CA LYS A 13 -41.17 -4.88 9.22
C LYS A 13 -40.52 -3.54 9.56
N ALA A 14 -39.83 -3.49 10.70
CA ALA A 14 -38.98 -2.35 11.04
C ALA A 14 -38.04 -2.05 9.85
N PRO A 15 -37.78 -0.78 9.51
CA PRO A 15 -36.79 -0.47 8.50
C PRO A 15 -35.45 -1.05 8.96
N SER A 16 -34.97 -2.04 8.22
CA SER A 16 -33.61 -2.54 8.36
C SER A 16 -32.68 -1.33 8.28
N THR A 17 -31.94 -1.10 9.35
CA THR A 17 -30.81 -0.16 9.41
C THR A 17 -30.02 -0.30 8.11
N PRO A 18 -29.69 0.78 7.38
CA PRO A 18 -28.89 0.66 6.19
C PRO A 18 -27.57 0.02 6.62
N GLU A 19 -27.32 -1.21 6.19
CA GLU A 19 -25.98 -1.78 6.18
C GLU A 19 -25.12 -0.71 5.53
N ALA A 20 -24.21 -0.10 6.29
CA ALA A 20 -23.37 0.96 5.80
C ALA A 20 -22.66 0.43 4.56
N GLN A 21 -23.10 0.87 3.39
CA GLN A 21 -22.56 0.46 2.11
C GLN A 21 -21.07 0.79 2.14
N GLN A 22 -20.23 -0.20 2.38
CA GLN A 22 -18.79 0.01 2.54
C GLN A 22 -18.28 0.66 1.27
N ASP A 23 -17.54 1.75 1.41
CA ASP A 23 -16.96 2.44 0.27
C ASP A 23 -16.07 1.46 -0.51
N PRO A 24 -16.41 1.12 -1.77
CA PRO A 24 -15.66 0.12 -2.54
C PRO A 24 -14.26 0.59 -2.93
N ARG A 25 -13.97 1.89 -2.75
CA ARG A 25 -12.66 2.50 -3.05
C ARG A 25 -11.64 2.05 -1.99
N ALA A 26 -10.50 1.53 -2.41
CA ALA A 26 -9.34 1.37 -1.53
C ALA A 26 -8.74 2.75 -1.17
N ILE A 27 -8.70 3.67 -2.13
CA ILE A 27 -8.24 5.04 -1.92
C ILE A 27 -9.05 6.02 -2.78
N LEU A 28 -9.33 7.20 -2.21
CA LEU A 28 -9.86 8.36 -2.90
C LEU A 28 -8.91 9.53 -2.68
N VAL A 29 -8.45 10.13 -3.77
CA VAL A 29 -7.69 11.37 -3.79
C VAL A 29 -8.62 12.44 -4.34
N ASP A 30 -8.80 13.52 -3.58
CA ASP A 30 -9.64 14.63 -3.98
C ASP A 30 -8.88 15.96 -3.91
N ASN A 31 -8.78 16.64 -5.05
CA ASN A 31 -8.20 17.97 -5.23
C ASN A 31 -6.78 18.11 -4.65
N LEU A 32 -5.97 17.07 -4.77
CA LEU A 32 -4.61 17.04 -4.23
C LEU A 32 -3.73 18.07 -4.96
N SER A 33 -3.13 18.97 -4.19
CA SER A 33 -2.10 19.89 -4.68
C SER A 33 -0.85 19.80 -3.80
N VAL A 34 0.31 19.70 -4.46
CA VAL A 34 1.62 19.59 -3.80
C VAL A 34 2.55 20.68 -4.35
N GLN A 35 3.19 21.39 -3.45
CA GLN A 35 4.12 22.47 -3.77
C GLN A 35 5.48 22.25 -3.09
N PHE A 36 6.55 22.67 -3.74
CA PHE A 36 7.90 22.72 -3.20
C PHE A 36 8.35 24.16 -3.15
N GLN A 37 8.98 24.55 -2.05
CA GLN A 37 9.57 25.87 -1.91
C GLN A 37 11.06 25.79 -2.23
N THR A 38 11.48 26.49 -3.28
CA THR A 38 12.90 26.70 -3.58
C THR A 38 13.33 28.06 -3.04
N SER A 39 14.63 28.36 -3.08
CA SER A 39 15.17 29.65 -2.66
C SER A 39 14.61 30.83 -3.47
N GLU A 40 14.16 30.58 -4.70
CA GLU A 40 13.77 31.63 -5.65
C GLU A 40 12.27 31.63 -5.97
N HIS A 41 11.59 30.48 -5.92
CA HIS A 41 10.19 30.39 -6.30
C HIS A 41 9.47 29.17 -5.71
N THR A 42 8.15 29.19 -5.74
CA THR A 42 7.32 28.02 -5.37
C THR A 42 7.00 27.22 -6.62
N VAL A 43 7.39 25.95 -6.63
CA VAL A 43 7.09 25.01 -7.73
C VAL A 43 5.86 24.19 -7.35
N SER A 44 4.81 24.27 -8.15
CA SER A 44 3.64 23.42 -7.99
C SER A 44 3.80 22.15 -8.82
N ALA A 45 4.12 21.05 -8.14
CA ALA A 45 4.42 19.76 -8.76
C ALA A 45 3.17 18.91 -9.03
N VAL A 46 2.10 19.10 -8.24
CA VAL A 46 0.79 18.48 -8.46
C VAL A 46 -0.27 19.57 -8.25
N LYS A 47 -1.27 19.63 -9.14
CA LYS A 47 -2.33 20.65 -9.15
C LYS A 47 -3.70 19.98 -9.27
N ASN A 48 -4.54 20.13 -8.25
CA ASN A 48 -5.95 19.71 -8.24
C ASN A 48 -6.20 18.30 -8.78
N LEU A 49 -5.35 17.35 -8.39
CA LEU A 49 -5.44 15.97 -8.85
C LEU A 49 -6.54 15.23 -8.08
N SER A 50 -7.49 14.64 -8.80
CA SER A 50 -8.54 13.78 -8.22
C SER A 50 -8.59 12.45 -8.96
N PHE A 51 -8.61 11.35 -8.20
CA PHE A 51 -8.82 10.00 -8.71
C PHE A 51 -9.24 9.06 -7.58
N SER A 52 -9.75 7.88 -7.92
CA SER A 52 -9.99 6.82 -6.95
C SER A 52 -9.55 5.48 -7.50
N VAL A 53 -9.21 4.55 -6.61
CA VAL A 53 -8.91 3.16 -6.96
C VAL A 53 -9.79 2.26 -6.10
N LYS A 54 -10.57 1.37 -6.73
CA LYS A 54 -11.36 0.33 -6.06
C LYS A 54 -10.48 -0.81 -5.57
N ARG A 55 -10.98 -1.59 -4.62
CA ARG A 55 -10.31 -2.83 -4.22
C ARG A 55 -10.19 -3.77 -5.42
N GLY A 56 -8.98 -4.26 -5.68
CA GLY A 56 -8.68 -5.11 -6.84
C GLY A 56 -8.56 -4.37 -8.17
N GLU A 57 -8.69 -3.04 -8.19
CA GLU A 57 -8.46 -2.23 -9.39
C GLU A 57 -6.99 -1.83 -9.49
N THR A 58 -6.49 -1.81 -10.71
CA THR A 58 -5.17 -1.28 -11.04
C THR A 58 -5.34 0.05 -11.78
N LEU A 59 -4.83 1.14 -11.19
CA LEU A 59 -4.76 2.44 -11.84
C LEU A 59 -3.32 2.76 -12.24
N ALA A 60 -3.11 3.12 -13.50
CA ALA A 60 -1.83 3.59 -14.00
C ALA A 60 -1.87 5.13 -14.17
N ILE A 61 -0.86 5.81 -13.62
CA ILE A 61 -0.63 7.25 -13.86
C ILE A 61 0.52 7.37 -14.86
N VAL A 62 0.22 7.92 -16.05
CA VAL A 62 1.18 8.09 -17.14
C VAL A 62 1.37 9.56 -17.47
N GLY A 63 2.56 9.93 -17.93
CA GLY A 63 2.91 11.30 -18.26
C GLY A 63 4.41 11.47 -18.47
N GLU A 64 4.82 12.62 -19.01
CA GLU A 64 6.23 12.94 -19.29
C GLU A 64 7.08 13.03 -18.01
N SER A 65 8.41 13.01 -18.18
CA SER A 65 9.33 13.25 -17.05
C SER A 65 9.02 14.61 -16.41
N GLY A 66 8.98 14.66 -15.08
CA GLY A 66 8.64 15.88 -14.34
C GLY A 66 7.14 16.20 -14.23
N SER A 67 6.24 15.38 -14.76
CA SER A 67 4.78 15.64 -14.71
C SER A 67 4.12 15.44 -13.34
N GLY A 68 4.89 15.16 -12.27
CA GLY A 68 4.38 14.99 -10.91
C GLY A 68 3.94 13.56 -10.53
N LYS A 69 4.27 12.53 -11.34
CA LYS A 69 3.93 11.11 -11.05
C LYS A 69 4.53 10.63 -9.72
N SER A 70 5.85 10.70 -9.57
CA SER A 70 6.55 10.31 -8.35
C SER A 70 6.14 11.15 -7.15
N VAL A 71 5.90 12.45 -7.35
CA VAL A 71 5.39 13.35 -6.30
C VAL A 71 4.00 12.90 -5.83
N THR A 72 3.12 12.48 -6.75
CA THR A 72 1.82 11.93 -6.41
C THR A 72 1.97 10.66 -5.56
N SER A 73 2.80 9.71 -5.99
CA SER A 73 3.09 8.47 -5.24
C SER A 73 3.62 8.75 -3.84
N LEU A 74 4.59 9.67 -3.71
CA LEU A 74 5.14 10.09 -2.42
C LEU A 74 4.10 10.82 -1.55
N ALA A 75 3.17 11.56 -2.15
CA ALA A 75 2.13 12.29 -1.41
C ALA A 75 1.14 11.34 -0.75
N LEU A 76 0.77 10.24 -1.44
CA LEU A 76 -0.06 9.17 -0.86
C LEU A 76 0.56 8.55 0.39
N MET A 77 1.90 8.46 0.43
CA MET A 77 2.66 7.95 1.57
C MET A 77 3.08 9.03 2.58
N ARG A 78 2.71 10.29 2.35
CA ARG A 78 3.22 11.48 3.07
C ARG A 78 4.74 11.50 3.23
N LEU A 79 5.42 11.10 2.18
CA LEU A 79 6.88 11.19 2.08
C LEU A 79 7.32 12.50 1.42
N VAL A 80 6.43 13.21 0.71
CA VAL A 80 6.74 14.54 0.13
C VAL A 80 7.21 15.55 1.17
N GLU A 81 6.69 15.48 2.39
CA GLU A 81 7.05 16.36 3.51
C GLU A 81 8.52 16.19 3.94
N GLN A 82 9.10 15.00 3.72
CA GLN A 82 10.51 14.71 4.02
C GLN A 82 11.45 15.28 2.95
N GLY A 83 10.93 15.53 1.74
CA GLY A 83 11.67 16.10 0.61
C GLY A 83 11.49 17.60 0.44
N GLY A 84 10.93 18.30 1.43
CA GLY A 84 10.65 19.74 1.36
C GLY A 84 9.37 20.12 0.59
N GLY A 85 8.57 19.12 0.19
CA GLY A 85 7.26 19.33 -0.41
C GLY A 85 6.18 19.52 0.65
N LYS A 86 5.11 20.23 0.30
CA LYS A 86 3.95 20.44 1.16
C LYS A 86 2.67 20.11 0.39
N ILE A 87 1.80 19.32 1.01
CA ILE A 87 0.42 19.17 0.56
C ILE A 87 -0.33 20.45 0.95
N THR A 88 -0.70 21.26 -0.02
CA THR A 88 -1.32 22.58 0.22
C THR A 88 -2.84 22.53 0.19
N GLN A 89 -3.40 21.54 -0.51
CA GLN A 89 -4.84 21.36 -0.69
C GLN A 89 -5.17 19.89 -0.96
N GLY A 90 -6.41 19.53 -0.65
CA GLY A 90 -6.99 18.24 -0.97
C GLY A 90 -7.06 17.28 0.22
N SER A 91 -7.59 16.10 -0.05
CA SER A 91 -7.67 15.00 0.91
C SER A 91 -7.27 13.69 0.27
N ILE A 92 -6.78 12.76 1.09
CA ILE A 92 -6.41 11.41 0.67
C ILE A 92 -7.10 10.45 1.63
N LEU A 93 -8.23 9.89 1.21
CA LEU A 93 -9.04 8.99 2.03
C LEU A 93 -8.67 7.55 1.71
N PHE A 94 -8.07 6.88 2.69
CA PHE A 94 -7.71 5.46 2.61
C PHE A 94 -8.75 4.62 3.37
N ASN A 95 -9.30 3.60 2.71
CA ASN A 95 -10.30 2.72 3.30
C ASN A 95 -9.69 1.35 3.62
N HIS A 96 -9.60 1.03 4.91
CA HIS A 96 -9.07 -0.25 5.39
C HIS A 96 -9.93 -0.78 6.55
N ASP A 97 -10.25 -2.07 6.50
CA ASP A 97 -11.09 -2.77 7.50
C ASP A 97 -12.39 -2.04 7.86
N GLY A 98 -13.09 -1.52 6.84
CA GLY A 98 -14.34 -0.79 7.01
C GLY A 98 -14.21 0.61 7.63
N LYS A 99 -12.98 1.11 7.82
CA LYS A 99 -12.69 2.46 8.31
C LYS A 99 -12.07 3.32 7.22
N THR A 100 -12.46 4.60 7.23
CA THR A 100 -11.86 5.62 6.36
C THR A 100 -10.90 6.49 7.17
N LEU A 101 -9.67 6.63 6.68
CA LEU A 101 -8.64 7.48 7.26
C LEU A 101 -8.22 8.57 6.25
N ASP A 102 -8.30 9.82 6.67
CA ASP A 102 -7.73 10.95 5.91
C ASP A 102 -6.23 11.04 6.20
N LEU A 103 -5.40 10.59 5.26
CA LEU A 103 -3.95 10.53 5.42
C LEU A 103 -3.33 11.91 5.63
N VAL A 104 -3.88 12.95 5.00
CA VAL A 104 -3.38 14.34 5.11
C VAL A 104 -3.48 14.84 6.56
N LYS A 105 -4.52 14.41 7.29
CA LYS A 105 -4.76 14.80 8.69
C LYS A 105 -4.18 13.84 9.72
N ALA A 106 -3.75 12.65 9.31
CA ALA A 106 -3.16 11.66 10.21
C ALA A 106 -1.89 12.21 10.87
N ASN A 107 -1.63 11.85 12.13
CA ASN A 107 -0.36 12.20 12.77
C ASN A 107 0.76 11.22 12.36
N SER A 108 2.01 11.54 12.69
CA SER A 108 3.16 10.72 12.34
C SER A 108 3.13 9.30 12.94
N SER A 109 2.48 9.12 14.10
CA SER A 109 2.32 7.80 14.73
C SER A 109 1.37 6.93 13.92
N THR A 110 0.22 7.47 13.52
CA THR A 110 -0.73 6.80 12.61
C THR A 110 -0.10 6.52 11.25
N MET A 111 0.62 7.48 10.67
CA MET A 111 1.34 7.24 9.41
C MET A 111 2.40 6.14 9.54
N ARG A 112 3.03 5.99 10.71
CA ARG A 112 3.99 4.90 10.96
C ARG A 112 3.32 3.53 11.04
N THR A 113 2.09 3.43 11.55
CA THR A 113 1.41 2.13 11.64
C THR A 113 0.96 1.62 10.28
N ILE A 114 0.51 2.51 9.39
CA ILE A 114 -0.03 2.14 8.08
C ILE A 114 1.05 1.90 7.01
N ARG A 115 2.16 2.65 7.06
CA ARG A 115 3.26 2.52 6.08
C ARG A 115 3.98 1.20 6.28
N GLY A 116 4.08 0.40 5.23
CA GLY A 116 4.70 -0.92 5.27
C GLY A 116 3.79 -2.04 5.82
N ALA A 117 2.62 -1.68 6.38
CA ALA A 117 1.58 -2.64 6.77
C ALA A 117 0.43 -2.64 5.76
N ASP A 118 -0.35 -1.56 5.75
CA ASP A 118 -1.61 -1.45 5.00
C ASP A 118 -1.38 -0.82 3.62
N ILE A 119 -0.41 0.10 3.54
CA ILE A 119 0.04 0.72 2.30
C ILE A 119 1.54 0.45 2.15
N ALA A 120 1.93 -0.18 1.05
CA ALA A 120 3.32 -0.41 0.71
C ALA A 120 3.68 0.32 -0.59
N MET A 121 4.96 0.69 -0.69
CA MET A 121 5.52 1.34 -1.86
C MET A 121 6.71 0.54 -2.39
N ILE A 122 6.76 0.39 -3.70
CA ILE A 122 7.91 -0.13 -4.44
C ILE A 122 8.53 1.06 -5.17
N PHE A 123 9.76 1.42 -4.78
CA PHE A 123 10.49 2.55 -5.36
C PHE A 123 11.21 2.16 -6.65
N GLN A 124 11.54 3.16 -7.48
CA GLN A 124 12.28 3.02 -8.74
C GLN A 124 13.59 2.22 -8.60
N GLU A 125 14.37 2.49 -7.54
CA GLU A 125 15.72 1.94 -7.39
C GLU A 125 15.85 1.00 -6.17
N PRO A 126 16.10 -0.31 -6.38
CA PRO A 126 16.27 -1.25 -5.27
C PRO A 126 17.46 -0.95 -4.36
N MET A 127 18.48 -0.25 -4.88
CA MET A 127 19.72 0.06 -4.17
C MET A 127 19.55 1.11 -3.08
N THR A 128 18.66 2.08 -3.31
CA THR A 128 18.35 3.12 -2.33
C THR A 128 17.35 2.64 -1.29
N SER A 129 16.59 1.59 -1.61
CA SER A 129 15.52 1.05 -0.76
C SER A 129 15.99 0.00 0.26
N LEU A 130 17.07 -0.74 -0.05
CA LEU A 130 17.64 -1.73 0.86
C LEU A 130 18.80 -1.14 1.64
N ASN A 131 18.79 -1.34 2.96
CA ASN A 131 19.87 -0.92 3.82
C ASN A 131 21.11 -1.83 3.62
N PRO A 132 22.26 -1.31 3.17
CA PRO A 132 23.43 -2.13 2.82
C PRO A 132 24.10 -2.79 4.03
N VAL A 133 23.83 -2.32 5.26
CA VAL A 133 24.47 -2.84 6.48
C VAL A 133 23.71 -4.00 7.12
N PHE A 134 22.54 -4.38 6.59
CA PHE A 134 21.74 -5.49 7.10
C PHE A 134 21.54 -6.59 6.05
N PRO A 135 21.52 -7.87 6.46
CA PRO A 135 21.09 -8.96 5.59
C PRO A 135 19.66 -8.74 5.08
N VAL A 136 19.38 -9.16 3.85
CA VAL A 136 18.06 -8.93 3.24
C VAL A 136 16.93 -9.66 3.97
N GLY A 137 17.21 -10.83 4.55
CA GLY A 137 16.24 -11.55 5.36
C GLY A 137 15.86 -10.83 6.65
N GLU A 138 16.81 -10.12 7.27
CA GLU A 138 16.54 -9.32 8.46
C GLU A 138 15.66 -8.11 8.14
N GLN A 139 15.88 -7.44 7.00
CA GLN A 139 15.05 -6.29 6.60
C GLN A 139 13.59 -6.68 6.34
N ILE A 140 13.36 -7.84 5.69
CA ILE A 140 11.99 -8.37 5.50
C ILE A 140 11.40 -8.78 6.85
N ALA A 141 12.15 -9.50 7.68
CA ALA A 141 11.69 -9.95 8.99
C ALA A 141 11.37 -8.78 9.93
N GLU A 142 12.16 -7.70 9.89
CA GLU A 142 11.95 -6.49 10.68
C GLU A 142 10.58 -5.87 10.41
N SER A 143 10.22 -5.70 9.14
CA SER A 143 8.89 -5.21 8.74
C SER A 143 7.77 -6.07 9.35
N ILE A 144 7.90 -7.39 9.25
CA ILE A 144 6.93 -8.35 9.80
C ILE A 144 6.83 -8.22 11.33
N ARG A 145 7.96 -8.12 12.05
CA ARG A 145 7.94 -7.93 13.51
C ARG A 145 7.27 -6.62 13.90
N LEU A 146 7.63 -5.53 13.22
CA LEU A 146 7.15 -4.18 13.53
C LEU A 146 5.63 -4.06 13.35
N HIS A 147 5.09 -4.66 12.29
CA HIS A 147 3.69 -4.47 11.91
C HIS A 147 2.77 -5.63 12.34
N GLN A 148 3.29 -6.84 12.48
CA GLN A 148 2.48 -8.03 12.83
C GLN A 148 2.78 -8.58 14.23
N LYS A 149 3.65 -7.94 15.01
CA LYS A 149 4.01 -8.31 16.40
C LYS A 149 4.49 -9.77 16.54
N LYS A 150 5.11 -10.31 15.49
CA LYS A 150 5.68 -11.67 15.48
C LYS A 150 7.02 -11.69 16.19
N ASP A 151 7.34 -12.84 16.80
CA ASP A 151 8.67 -13.07 17.35
C ASP A 151 9.72 -13.18 16.23
N ARG A 152 11.00 -13.15 16.62
CA ARG A 152 12.13 -13.15 15.69
C ARG A 152 12.20 -14.41 14.82
N ALA A 153 11.94 -15.58 15.38
CA ALA A 153 12.03 -16.85 14.66
C ALA A 153 10.89 -16.98 13.64
N THR A 154 9.67 -16.63 14.05
CA THR A 154 8.48 -16.61 13.20
C THR A 154 8.65 -15.61 12.05
N ALA A 155 9.09 -14.39 12.34
CA ALA A 155 9.31 -13.37 11.31
C ALA A 155 10.39 -13.77 10.29
N ARG A 156 11.48 -14.42 10.75
CA ARG A 156 12.53 -14.93 9.86
C ARG A 156 12.02 -16.08 8.97
N ALA A 157 11.21 -16.98 9.51
CA ALA A 157 10.57 -18.05 8.73
C ALA A 157 9.61 -17.48 7.68
N GLU A 158 8.89 -16.40 7.99
CA GLU A 158 8.04 -15.72 7.00
C GLU A 158 8.84 -14.94 5.95
N ALA A 159 9.95 -14.32 6.33
CA ALA A 159 10.88 -13.72 5.36
C ALA A 159 11.37 -14.76 4.35
N LEU A 160 11.69 -15.98 4.79
CA LEU A 160 12.04 -17.09 3.90
C LEU A 160 10.91 -17.39 2.91
N LYS A 161 9.69 -17.59 3.42
CA LYS A 161 8.50 -17.85 2.59
C LYS A 161 8.26 -16.72 1.59
N MET A 162 8.52 -15.47 1.96
CA MET A 162 8.39 -14.33 1.06
C MET A 162 9.44 -14.35 -0.05
N LEU A 163 10.71 -14.67 0.26
CA LEU A 163 11.77 -14.84 -0.74
C LEU A 163 11.46 -15.98 -1.72
N GLU A 164 10.94 -17.11 -1.21
CA GLU A 164 10.48 -18.23 -2.04
C GLU A 164 9.33 -17.83 -2.96
N ARG A 165 8.34 -17.09 -2.44
CA ARG A 165 7.19 -16.59 -3.22
C ARG A 165 7.60 -15.70 -4.38
N VAL A 166 8.59 -14.83 -4.18
CA VAL A 166 9.13 -13.99 -5.26
C VAL A 166 10.18 -14.72 -6.11
N ARG A 167 10.33 -16.04 -5.94
CA ARG A 167 11.21 -16.94 -6.70
C ARG A 167 12.69 -16.54 -6.61
N ILE A 168 13.17 -16.18 -5.43
CA ILE A 168 14.60 -16.01 -5.19
C ILE A 168 15.27 -17.38 -5.21
N PRO A 169 16.29 -17.61 -6.06
CA PRO A 169 17.04 -18.87 -6.06
C PRO A 169 17.79 -18.99 -4.75
N GLU A 170 17.85 -20.21 -4.21
CA GLU A 170 18.50 -20.50 -2.93
C GLU A 170 18.04 -19.55 -1.79
N ALA A 171 16.73 -19.28 -1.70
CA ALA A 171 16.15 -18.31 -0.76
C ALA A 171 16.69 -18.43 0.68
N LYS A 172 16.92 -19.66 1.15
CA LYS A 172 17.54 -19.93 2.46
C LYS A 172 18.95 -19.34 2.59
N ASN A 173 19.79 -19.47 1.57
CA ASN A 173 21.12 -18.87 1.54
C ASN A 173 21.05 -17.35 1.39
N VAL A 174 20.07 -16.85 0.65
CA VAL A 174 19.90 -15.41 0.39
C VAL A 174 19.45 -14.64 1.62
N LEU A 175 18.74 -15.26 2.58
CA LEU A 175 18.35 -14.62 3.85
C LEU A 175 19.51 -13.91 4.54
N ASP A 176 20.69 -14.52 4.51
CA ASP A 176 21.89 -14.05 5.20
C ASP A 176 22.82 -13.22 4.31
N ARG A 177 22.45 -13.02 3.04
CA ARG A 177 23.21 -12.17 2.11
C ARG A 177 22.83 -10.70 2.29
N TYR A 178 23.82 -9.84 2.07
CA TYR A 178 23.68 -8.40 2.04
C TYR A 178 23.28 -7.91 0.64
N PRO A 179 22.65 -6.73 0.50
CA PRO A 179 22.21 -6.21 -0.78
C PRO A 179 23.31 -6.21 -1.86
N HIS A 180 24.53 -5.82 -1.51
CA HIS A 180 25.66 -5.77 -2.46
C HIS A 180 26.06 -7.13 -3.03
N GLN A 181 25.68 -8.25 -2.39
CA GLN A 181 25.96 -9.62 -2.83
C GLN A 181 24.89 -10.18 -3.79
N LEU A 182 23.85 -9.42 -4.10
CA LEU A 182 22.74 -9.83 -4.96
C LEU A 182 22.84 -9.18 -6.34
N SER A 183 22.34 -9.86 -7.37
CA SER A 183 22.14 -9.25 -8.69
C SER A 183 21.03 -8.19 -8.63
N GLY A 184 20.99 -7.26 -9.59
CA GLY A 184 19.95 -6.22 -9.64
C GLY A 184 18.53 -6.79 -9.61
N GLY A 185 18.27 -7.84 -10.38
CA GLY A 185 16.97 -8.53 -10.39
C GLY A 185 16.63 -9.22 -9.06
N MET A 186 17.62 -9.78 -8.36
CA MET A 186 17.41 -10.33 -7.01
C MET A 186 17.09 -9.23 -6.00
N ARG A 187 17.81 -8.09 -6.04
CA ARG A 187 17.52 -6.93 -5.17
C ARG A 187 16.10 -6.42 -5.38
N GLN A 188 15.65 -6.36 -6.63
CA GLN A 188 14.29 -5.95 -6.93
C GLN A 188 13.26 -6.94 -6.39
N ARG A 189 13.46 -8.25 -6.57
CA ARG A 189 12.57 -9.28 -5.99
C ARG A 189 12.54 -9.22 -4.46
N VAL A 190 13.68 -8.97 -3.81
CA VAL A 190 13.75 -8.74 -2.35
C VAL A 190 12.93 -7.52 -1.94
N MET A 191 13.05 -6.40 -2.66
CA MET A 191 12.24 -5.20 -2.40
C MET A 191 10.74 -5.48 -2.55
N ILE A 192 10.34 -6.24 -3.58
CA ILE A 192 8.95 -6.68 -3.76
C ILE A 192 8.52 -7.57 -2.59
N ALA A 193 9.35 -8.54 -2.17
CA ALA A 193 9.07 -9.41 -1.04
C ALA A 193 8.87 -8.61 0.27
N MET A 194 9.70 -7.59 0.49
CA MET A 194 9.59 -6.70 1.64
C MET A 194 8.28 -5.90 1.60
N ALA A 195 7.94 -5.29 0.47
CA ALA A 195 6.70 -4.53 0.30
C ALA A 195 5.44 -5.40 0.50
N LEU A 196 5.48 -6.66 0.08
CA LEU A 196 4.35 -7.59 0.18
C LEU A 196 4.30 -8.38 1.50
N SER A 197 5.34 -8.30 2.33
CA SER A 197 5.48 -9.13 3.54
C SER A 197 4.35 -8.96 4.56
N CYS A 198 3.77 -7.75 4.62
CA CYS A 198 2.64 -7.43 5.48
C CYS A 198 1.27 -7.55 4.83
N ARG A 199 1.19 -8.02 3.57
CA ARG A 199 -0.05 -8.14 2.80
C ARG A 199 -0.81 -6.79 2.74
N PRO A 200 -0.20 -5.74 2.18
CA PRO A 200 -0.81 -4.42 2.11
C PRO A 200 -2.12 -4.46 1.31
N SER A 201 -3.08 -3.63 1.72
CA SER A 201 -4.34 -3.42 0.99
C SER A 201 -4.16 -2.49 -0.21
N LEU A 202 -3.13 -1.65 -0.21
CA LEU A 202 -2.76 -0.77 -1.31
C LEU A 202 -1.26 -0.90 -1.59
N LEU A 203 -0.93 -1.22 -2.84
CA LEU A 203 0.44 -1.25 -3.33
C LEU A 203 0.64 -0.12 -4.33
N ILE A 204 1.60 0.75 -4.05
CA ILE A 204 2.02 1.84 -4.95
C ILE A 204 3.34 1.42 -5.57
N ALA A 205 3.46 1.48 -6.88
CA ALA A 205 4.72 1.22 -7.58
C ALA A 205 5.10 2.45 -8.41
N ASP A 206 6.27 3.00 -8.15
CA ASP A 206 6.83 4.10 -8.94
C ASP A 206 7.79 3.51 -9.97
N GLU A 207 7.39 3.60 -11.25
CA GLU A 207 8.03 2.94 -12.40
C GLU A 207 8.29 1.44 -12.21
N PRO A 208 7.23 0.62 -12.08
CA PRO A 208 7.41 -0.80 -11.95
C PRO A 208 8.07 -1.38 -13.21
N THR A 209 9.25 -1.97 -13.04
CA THR A 209 9.89 -2.73 -14.14
C THR A 209 9.19 -4.08 -14.34
N THR A 210 9.52 -4.76 -15.45
CA THR A 210 8.99 -6.08 -15.84
C THR A 210 9.10 -7.17 -14.77
N ALA A 211 10.00 -7.04 -13.78
CA ALA A 211 10.09 -8.01 -12.68
C ALA A 211 8.87 -7.95 -11.74
N LEU A 212 8.17 -6.80 -11.67
CA LEU A 212 6.89 -6.69 -10.98
C LEU A 212 5.83 -7.56 -11.68
N ASP A 213 5.74 -7.47 -13.01
CA ASP A 213 4.74 -8.19 -13.81
C ASP A 213 4.84 -9.71 -13.65
N VAL A 214 6.06 -10.27 -13.71
CA VAL A 214 6.28 -11.72 -13.52
C VAL A 214 5.92 -12.17 -12.09
N THR A 215 6.08 -11.29 -11.11
CA THR A 215 5.82 -11.58 -9.70
C THR A 215 4.33 -11.40 -9.36
N ILE A 216 3.64 -10.43 -9.94
CA ILE A 216 2.21 -10.17 -9.76
C ILE A 216 1.35 -11.14 -10.57
N GLN A 217 1.73 -11.52 -11.80
CA GLN A 217 1.00 -12.55 -12.57
C GLN A 217 0.98 -13.92 -11.87
N SER A 218 1.92 -14.17 -10.96
CA SER A 218 1.92 -15.36 -10.11
C SER A 218 0.86 -15.31 -9.00
N GLN A 219 0.26 -14.15 -8.74
CA GLN A 219 -0.67 -13.90 -7.64
C GLN A 219 -2.12 -13.90 -8.14
N ASN A 220 -2.62 -15.08 -8.48
CA ASN A 220 -4.04 -15.34 -8.25
C ASN A 220 -4.26 -15.26 -6.73
N PHE A 221 -4.63 -14.08 -6.23
CA PHE A 221 -5.28 -13.90 -4.94
C PHE A 221 -6.66 -14.59 -5.01
N THR A 222 -6.68 -15.91 -5.03
CA THR A 222 -7.89 -16.66 -4.72
C THR A 222 -8.07 -16.49 -3.22
N ALA A 223 -9.03 -15.64 -2.85
CA ALA A 223 -9.67 -15.76 -1.55
C ALA A 223 -10.09 -17.23 -1.41
N TYR A 224 -9.41 -17.97 -0.55
CA TYR A 224 -9.99 -19.23 -0.10
C TYR A 224 -11.18 -18.87 0.81
N PRO A 225 -12.31 -19.58 0.66
CA PRO A 225 -13.57 -19.28 1.33
C PRO A 225 -13.46 -19.29 2.86
#